data_AF-A0A7Y6PNK3-F1
#
_entry.id   AF-A0A7Y6PNK3-F1
#
_cell.length_a   1.000
_cell.length_b   1.000
_cell.length_c   1.000
_cell.angle_alpha   90.00
_cell.angle_beta   90.00
_cell.angle_gamma   90.00
#
_symmetry.space_group_name_H-M   'P 1'
#
loop_
_entity.id
_entity.type
_entity.pdbx_description
1 polymer ?
#
loop_
_entity_poly.entity_id
_entity_poly.type
_entity_poly.pdbx_seq_one_letter_code
_entity_poly.pdbx_strand_id
1 'polypeptide(L)'
;MADRPPPPPVDADLAALIEKLAADLPNLPNNDEASRRFEWLLDALILRGQLPASFKRLAAKIQADRGTKIRLSLVTDKYEVESPDVDCASLIHLCGARCCSFEVALSPQDIAEKIVPFVVDKPYLLPRDPMTKKCACMDGQGACTIYQHRPATCRTYDCREDARVWIDYEARVPAPLPASIRPEPNAHVARDDD
;
A
#
# COMPACT_ATOMS: atom_id res chain seq x y z
N MET A 1 -8.00 3.79 -38.10
CA MET A 1 -8.51 2.91 -37.01
C MET A 1 -9.44 1.92 -37.68
N ALA A 2 -9.09 0.64 -37.72
CA ALA A 2 -9.92 -0.36 -38.39
C ALA A 2 -11.22 -0.54 -37.60
N ASP A 3 -12.35 -0.41 -38.29
CA ASP A 3 -13.69 -0.59 -37.76
C ASP A 3 -13.85 -2.07 -37.36
N ARG A 4 -13.87 -2.34 -36.05
CA ARG A 4 -14.02 -3.72 -35.56
C ARG A 4 -15.50 -4.07 -35.65
N PRO A 5 -15.88 -5.18 -36.30
CA PRO A 5 -17.27 -5.61 -36.35
C PRO A 5 -17.83 -5.74 -34.92
N PRO A 6 -19.11 -5.37 -34.70
CA PRO A 6 -19.74 -5.47 -33.39
C PRO A 6 -19.69 -6.93 -32.90
N PRO A 7 -19.54 -7.14 -31.57
CA PRO A 7 -19.55 -8.48 -31.02
C PRO A 7 -20.87 -9.19 -31.36
N PRO A 8 -20.84 -10.53 -31.52
CA PRO A 8 -22.05 -11.29 -31.76
C PRO A 8 -23.04 -11.09 -30.62
N PRO A 9 -24.37 -11.18 -30.86
CA PRO A 9 -25.34 -11.10 -29.78
C PRO A 9 -25.06 -12.18 -28.72
N VAL A 10 -25.22 -11.81 -27.45
CA VAL A 10 -25.07 -12.73 -26.32
C VAL A 10 -26.20 -13.76 -26.39
N ASP A 11 -25.83 -15.03 -26.54
CA ASP A 11 -26.80 -16.13 -26.54
C ASP A 11 -27.38 -16.38 -25.13
N ALA A 12 -28.56 -16.99 -25.07
CA ALA A 12 -29.28 -17.22 -23.81
C ALA A 12 -28.49 -18.09 -22.82
N ASP A 13 -27.67 -19.02 -23.33
CA ASP A 13 -26.84 -19.90 -22.51
C ASP A 13 -25.71 -19.10 -21.84
N LEU A 14 -25.10 -18.16 -22.55
CA LEU A 14 -24.09 -17.26 -22.03
C LEU A 14 -24.66 -16.32 -20.98
N ALA A 15 -25.84 -15.76 -21.24
CA ALA A 15 -26.54 -14.90 -20.28
C ALA A 15 -26.82 -15.66 -18.97
N ALA A 16 -27.36 -16.88 -19.06
CA ALA A 16 -27.61 -17.73 -17.91
C ALA A 16 -26.33 -18.09 -17.13
N LEU A 17 -25.21 -18.32 -17.84
CA LEU A 17 -23.92 -18.57 -17.21
C LEU A 17 -23.38 -17.36 -16.44
N ILE A 18 -23.52 -16.15 -16.99
CA ILE A 18 -23.10 -14.91 -16.34
C ILE A 18 -23.96 -14.65 -15.08
N GLU A 19 -25.27 -14.81 -15.19
CA GLU A 19 -26.20 -14.64 -14.06
C GLU A 19 -25.92 -15.63 -12.93
N LYS A 20 -25.70 -16.90 -13.27
CA LYS A 20 -25.32 -17.92 -12.29
C LYS A 20 -24.01 -17.58 -11.60
N LEU A 21 -23.00 -17.12 -12.34
CA LEU A 21 -21.72 -16.74 -11.77
C LEU A 21 -21.87 -15.55 -10.80
N ALA A 22 -22.68 -14.55 -11.17
CA ALA A 22 -22.98 -13.39 -10.34
C ALA A 22 -23.72 -13.77 -9.05
N ALA A 23 -24.63 -14.76 -9.11
CA ALA A 23 -25.34 -15.28 -7.94
C ALA A 23 -24.43 -16.10 -7.00
N ASP A 24 -23.42 -16.78 -7.54
CA ASP A 24 -22.47 -17.58 -6.76
C ASP A 24 -21.39 -16.73 -6.07
N LEU A 25 -21.03 -15.58 -6.66
CA LEU A 25 -19.94 -14.69 -6.22
C LEU A 25 -19.96 -14.31 -4.73
N PRO A 26 -21.11 -13.97 -4.12
CA PRO A 26 -21.21 -13.66 -2.68
C PRO A 26 -20.93 -14.84 -1.76
N ASN A 27 -21.05 -16.08 -2.27
CA ASN A 27 -20.96 -17.32 -1.49
C ASN A 27 -19.62 -18.04 -1.67
N LEU A 28 -18.63 -17.39 -2.30
CA LEU A 28 -17.34 -18.00 -2.55
C LEU A 28 -16.51 -18.07 -1.26
N PRO A 29 -15.84 -19.22 -1.00
CA PRO A 29 -15.14 -19.46 0.26
C PRO A 29 -13.88 -18.59 0.44
N ASN A 30 -13.27 -18.11 -0.65
CA ASN A 30 -12.10 -17.24 -0.63
C ASN A 30 -11.90 -16.47 -1.96
N ASN A 31 -10.97 -15.51 -1.94
CA ASN A 31 -10.63 -14.65 -3.08
C ASN A 31 -9.93 -15.41 -4.24
N ASP A 32 -9.28 -16.53 -3.96
CA ASP A 32 -8.61 -17.35 -4.98
C ASP A 32 -9.62 -18.04 -5.88
N GLU A 33 -10.69 -18.59 -5.29
CA GLU A 33 -11.80 -19.19 -6.05
C GLU A 33 -12.53 -18.16 -6.90
N ALA A 34 -12.74 -16.94 -6.37
CA ALA A 34 -13.31 -15.84 -7.14
C ALA A 34 -12.42 -15.44 -8.34
N SER A 35 -11.10 -15.46 -8.15
CA SER A 35 -10.14 -15.12 -9.21
C SER A 35 -10.13 -16.18 -10.32
N ARG A 36 -10.12 -17.48 -9.98
CA ARG A 36 -10.21 -18.58 -10.96
C ARG A 36 -11.49 -18.53 -11.78
N ARG A 37 -12.62 -18.28 -11.13
CA ARG A 37 -13.93 -18.16 -11.80
C ARG A 37 -13.98 -16.96 -12.75
N PHE A 38 -13.36 -15.85 -12.37
CA PHE A 38 -13.23 -14.68 -13.24
C PHE A 38 -12.35 -14.93 -14.46
N GLU A 39 -11.23 -15.63 -14.29
CA GLU A 39 -10.36 -16.05 -15.42
C GLU A 39 -11.09 -16.97 -16.39
N TRP A 40 -11.80 -17.97 -15.86
CA TRP A 40 -12.61 -18.86 -16.67
C TRP A 40 -13.68 -18.10 -17.48
N LEU A 41 -14.36 -17.13 -16.85
CA LEU A 41 -15.35 -16.30 -17.54
C LEU A 41 -14.71 -15.49 -18.68
N LEU A 42 -13.55 -14.88 -18.44
CA LEU A 42 -12.81 -14.14 -19.45
C LEU A 42 -12.44 -15.03 -20.65
N ASP A 43 -11.97 -16.24 -20.39
CA ASP A 43 -11.65 -17.21 -21.44
C ASP A 43 -12.88 -17.65 -22.23
N ALA A 44 -14.00 -17.91 -21.55
CA ALA A 44 -15.27 -18.25 -22.20
C ALA A 44 -15.78 -17.12 -23.10
N LEU A 45 -15.71 -15.87 -22.65
CA LEU A 45 -16.12 -14.69 -23.42
C LEU A 45 -15.22 -14.44 -24.63
N ILE A 46 -13.91 -14.65 -24.49
CA ILE A 46 -12.96 -14.52 -25.61
C ILE A 46 -13.19 -15.63 -26.64
N LEU A 47 -13.38 -16.87 -26.20
CA LEU A 47 -13.63 -18.02 -27.08
C LEU A 47 -14.91 -17.83 -27.89
N ARG A 48 -15.95 -17.24 -27.29
CA ARG A 48 -17.23 -16.93 -27.95
C ARG A 48 -17.21 -15.63 -28.77
N GLY A 49 -16.05 -14.97 -28.89
CA GLY A 49 -15.92 -13.73 -29.66
C GLY A 49 -16.59 -12.50 -29.04
N GLN A 50 -17.05 -12.61 -27.79
CA GLN A 50 -17.71 -11.54 -27.05
C GLN A 50 -16.71 -10.51 -26.51
N LEU A 51 -15.47 -10.96 -26.24
CA LEU A 51 -14.37 -10.08 -25.86
C LEU A 51 -13.15 -10.27 -26.78
N PRO A 52 -12.44 -9.18 -27.11
CA PRO A 52 -11.16 -9.28 -27.80
C PRO A 52 -10.10 -9.97 -26.93
N ALA A 53 -9.23 -10.78 -27.54
CA ALA A 53 -8.12 -11.45 -26.83
C ALA A 53 -7.17 -10.49 -26.09
N SER A 54 -7.13 -9.20 -26.46
CA SER A 54 -6.39 -8.17 -25.73
C SER A 54 -6.84 -7.98 -24.29
N PHE A 55 -8.08 -8.38 -23.95
CA PHE A 55 -8.60 -8.31 -22.58
C PHE A 55 -7.88 -9.24 -21.60
N LYS A 56 -7.23 -10.32 -22.07
CA LYS A 56 -6.35 -11.14 -21.20
C LYS A 56 -5.23 -10.32 -20.59
N ARG A 57 -4.68 -9.36 -21.34
CA ARG A 57 -3.60 -8.47 -20.86
C ARG A 57 -4.12 -7.50 -19.80
N LEU A 58 -5.35 -7.03 -19.93
CA LEU A 58 -5.99 -6.16 -18.95
C LEU A 58 -6.31 -6.92 -17.66
N ALA A 59 -6.82 -8.15 -17.76
CA ALA A 59 -7.07 -9.02 -16.61
C ALA A 59 -5.78 -9.35 -15.84
N ALA A 60 -4.71 -9.72 -16.56
CA ALA A 60 -3.39 -9.94 -15.97
C ALA A 60 -2.85 -8.68 -15.27
N LYS A 61 -3.09 -7.48 -15.82
CA LYS A 61 -2.70 -6.21 -15.19
C LYS A 61 -3.52 -5.92 -13.92
N ILE A 62 -4.83 -6.15 -13.95
CA ILE A 62 -5.72 -5.97 -12.79
C ILE A 62 -5.37 -6.97 -11.68
N GLN A 63 -5.01 -8.21 -12.03
CA GLN A 63 -4.54 -9.22 -11.08
C GLN A 63 -3.16 -8.91 -10.51
N ALA A 64 -2.22 -8.42 -11.33
CA ALA A 64 -0.95 -7.89 -10.83
C ALA A 64 -1.16 -6.71 -9.86
N ASP A 65 -2.25 -5.95 -10.02
CA ASP A 65 -2.68 -4.91 -9.09
C ASP A 65 -3.43 -5.43 -7.85
N ARG A 66 -3.99 -6.64 -7.89
CA ARG A 66 -4.77 -7.29 -6.81
C ARG A 66 -4.04 -8.39 -6.03
N GLY A 67 -2.90 -8.88 -6.52
CA GLY A 67 -2.03 -9.76 -5.73
C GLY A 67 -1.51 -9.02 -4.50
N THR A 68 -1.15 -9.75 -3.44
CA THR A 68 -0.35 -9.21 -2.34
C THR A 68 0.86 -8.54 -2.96
N LYS A 69 0.86 -7.19 -3.02
CA LYS A 69 1.98 -6.43 -3.56
C LYS A 69 3.12 -6.60 -2.57
N ILE A 70 3.94 -7.62 -2.79
CA ILE A 70 5.22 -7.76 -2.13
C ILE A 70 6.08 -6.61 -2.65
N ARG A 71 6.01 -5.48 -1.95
CA ARG A 71 6.78 -4.26 -2.22
C ARG A 71 8.18 -4.47 -1.66
N LEU A 72 8.93 -5.35 -2.30
CA LEU A 72 10.33 -5.55 -1.97
C LEU A 72 11.15 -4.45 -2.62
N SER A 73 11.80 -3.63 -1.80
CA SER A 73 12.88 -2.77 -2.25
C SER A 73 14.05 -3.67 -2.69
N LEU A 74 14.50 -3.56 -3.94
CA LEU A 74 15.61 -4.34 -4.52
C LEU A 74 17.00 -3.83 -4.07
N VAL A 75 17.07 -3.07 -2.99
CA VAL A 75 18.32 -2.59 -2.41
C VAL A 75 19.10 -3.78 -1.86
N THR A 76 20.30 -4.02 -2.40
CA THR A 76 21.17 -5.16 -2.02
C THR A 76 21.63 -5.06 -0.56
N ASP A 77 22.09 -3.88 -0.15
CA ASP A 77 22.38 -3.55 1.26
C ASP A 77 21.86 -2.14 1.60
N LYS A 78 20.97 -2.03 2.58
CA LYS A 78 20.39 -0.76 3.02
C LYS A 78 21.40 0.17 3.71
N TYR A 79 22.51 -0.35 4.22
CA TYR A 79 23.55 0.46 4.85
C TYR A 79 24.53 1.08 3.86
N GLU A 80 24.60 0.55 2.64
CA GLU A 80 25.40 1.11 1.55
C GLU A 80 24.70 2.29 0.85
N VAL A 81 23.40 2.48 1.09
CA VAL A 81 22.66 3.60 0.49
C VAL A 81 22.89 4.88 1.29
N GLU A 82 23.34 5.91 0.58
CA GLU A 82 23.47 7.25 1.13
C GLU A 82 22.10 7.78 1.55
N SER A 83 21.96 8.09 2.85
CA SER A 83 20.74 8.67 3.38
C SER A 83 20.75 10.18 3.17
N PRO A 84 19.65 10.79 2.69
CA PRO A 84 19.54 12.24 2.63
C PRO A 84 19.81 12.87 4.00
N ASP A 85 20.62 13.92 4.03
CA ASP A 85 20.95 14.67 5.24
C ASP A 85 19.80 15.63 5.62
N VAL A 86 18.69 15.03 6.06
CA VAL A 86 17.52 15.76 6.56
C VAL A 86 17.58 15.78 8.09
N ASP A 87 17.68 16.97 8.66
CA ASP A 87 17.61 17.18 10.12
C ASP A 87 16.18 16.97 10.63
N CYS A 88 15.81 15.71 10.79
CA CYS A 88 14.50 15.32 11.26
C CYS A 88 14.23 15.87 12.67
N ALA A 89 15.26 15.98 13.52
CA ALA A 89 15.11 16.42 14.91
C ALA A 89 14.63 17.87 15.00
N SER A 90 15.17 18.77 14.16
CA SER A 90 14.70 20.16 14.13
C SER A 90 13.40 20.37 13.35
N LEU A 91 12.97 19.42 12.53
CA LEU A 91 11.80 19.58 11.66
C LEU A 91 10.54 18.87 12.15
N ILE A 92 10.67 17.87 13.03
CA ILE A 92 9.56 16.95 13.33
C ILE A 92 8.35 17.61 13.98
N HIS A 93 8.58 18.63 14.80
CA HIS A 93 7.53 19.42 15.45
C HIS A 93 6.75 20.29 14.45
N LEU A 94 7.37 20.67 13.32
CA LEU A 94 6.72 21.41 12.24
C LEU A 94 6.02 20.47 11.28
N CYS A 95 6.71 19.43 10.83
CA CYS A 95 6.16 18.50 9.84
C CYS A 95 5.11 17.57 10.46
N GLY A 96 5.05 17.45 11.79
CA GLY A 96 4.12 16.56 12.51
C GLY A 96 4.37 15.09 12.19
N ALA A 97 5.64 14.73 11.96
CA ALA A 97 6.10 13.40 11.58
C ALA A 97 5.31 12.75 10.42
N ARG A 98 5.13 13.47 9.31
CA ARG A 98 4.32 13.00 8.16
C ARG A 98 4.88 11.77 7.48
N CYS A 99 6.17 11.75 7.16
CA CYS A 99 6.78 10.58 6.51
C CYS A 99 6.62 9.31 7.37
N CYS A 100 6.63 9.45 8.70
CA CYS A 100 6.38 8.36 9.64
C CYS A 100 4.93 7.84 9.65
N SER A 101 3.98 8.53 9.02
CA SER A 101 2.60 8.05 8.85
C SER A 101 2.38 7.23 7.58
N PHE A 102 3.38 7.21 6.68
CA PHE A 102 3.28 6.51 5.42
C PHE A 102 3.32 5.00 5.60
N GLU A 103 2.76 4.29 4.63
CA GLU A 103 2.97 2.86 4.53
C GLU A 103 4.39 2.60 4.03
N VAL A 104 5.18 1.91 4.85
CA VAL A 104 6.57 1.58 4.58
C VAL A 104 6.69 0.08 4.40
N ALA A 105 7.10 -0.33 3.21
CA ALA A 105 7.42 -1.73 2.95
C ALA A 105 8.85 -2.05 3.41
N LEU A 106 9.01 -3.25 3.99
CA LEU A 106 10.26 -3.76 4.53
C LEU A 106 11.03 -4.51 3.44
N SER A 107 12.35 -4.30 3.36
CA SER A 107 13.23 -5.07 2.48
C SER A 107 13.51 -6.48 3.04
N PRO A 108 14.10 -7.41 2.27
CA PRO A 108 14.51 -8.71 2.80
C PRO A 108 15.48 -8.55 3.99
N GLN A 109 16.38 -7.58 3.89
CA GLN A 109 17.37 -7.29 4.92
C GLN A 109 16.71 -6.76 6.20
N ASP A 110 15.69 -5.91 6.08
CA ASP A 110 14.92 -5.42 7.24
C ASP A 110 14.27 -6.57 8.02
N ILE A 111 13.77 -7.57 7.31
CA ILE A 111 13.19 -8.79 7.89
C ILE A 111 14.28 -9.69 8.49
N ALA A 112 15.39 -9.88 7.78
CA ALA A 112 16.49 -10.75 8.20
C ALA A 112 17.16 -10.27 9.49
N GLU A 113 17.29 -8.95 9.67
CA GLU A 113 17.89 -8.34 10.85
C GLU A 113 17.04 -8.46 12.11
N LYS A 114 15.71 -8.64 11.98
CA LYS A 114 14.76 -8.77 13.10
C LYS A 114 14.77 -7.60 14.09
N ILE A 115 15.24 -6.43 13.65
CA ILE A 115 15.23 -5.19 14.44
C ILE A 115 13.87 -4.48 14.30
N VAL A 116 13.31 -4.50 13.10
CA VAL A 116 12.05 -3.82 12.81
C VAL A 116 10.88 -4.66 13.35
N PRO A 117 9.93 -4.06 14.08
CA PRO A 117 8.73 -4.78 14.52
C PRO A 117 7.90 -5.24 13.31
N PHE A 118 7.23 -6.37 13.43
CA PHE A 118 6.31 -6.86 12.41
C PHE A 118 5.03 -7.39 13.06
N VAL A 119 3.95 -7.43 12.29
CA VAL A 119 2.69 -8.06 12.67
C VAL A 119 2.41 -9.22 11.72
N VAL A 120 1.89 -10.32 12.23
CA VAL A 120 1.73 -11.58 11.47
C VAL A 120 0.86 -11.40 10.23
N ASP A 121 -0.19 -10.59 10.32
CA ASP A 121 -1.12 -10.35 9.20
C ASP A 121 -0.49 -9.52 8.08
N LYS A 122 0.57 -8.75 8.36
CA LYS A 122 1.25 -7.85 7.43
C LYS A 122 2.76 -7.86 7.69
N PRO A 123 3.45 -9.00 7.51
CA PRO A 123 4.81 -9.20 8.00
C PRO A 123 5.85 -8.38 7.22
N TYR A 124 5.50 -7.86 6.05
CA TYR A 124 6.38 -7.08 5.17
C TYR A 124 6.10 -5.58 5.19
N LEU A 125 5.27 -5.12 6.13
CA LEU A 125 4.99 -3.70 6.32
C LEU A 125 5.44 -3.27 7.71
N LEU A 126 6.04 -2.08 7.79
CA LEU A 126 6.32 -1.43 9.07
C LEU A 126 4.98 -1.18 9.78
N PRO A 127 4.76 -1.74 10.98
CA PRO A 127 3.54 -1.53 11.72
C PRO A 127 3.34 -0.05 12.03
N ARG A 128 2.08 0.37 12.05
CA ARG A 128 1.68 1.69 12.52
C ARG A 128 0.93 1.54 13.82
N ASP A 129 1.20 2.46 14.73
CA ASP A 129 0.43 2.61 15.95
C ASP A 129 -1.04 2.91 15.59
N PRO A 130 -2.01 2.15 16.14
CA PRO A 130 -3.40 2.27 15.76
C PRO A 130 -4.04 3.58 16.21
N MET A 131 -3.48 4.27 17.22
CA MET A 131 -4.02 5.50 17.79
C MET A 131 -3.48 6.74 17.06
N THR A 132 -2.15 6.85 16.98
CA THR A 132 -1.43 7.98 16.38
C THR A 132 -1.33 7.89 14.86
N LYS A 133 -1.55 6.69 14.29
CA LYS A 133 -1.35 6.36 12.87
C LYS A 133 0.09 6.58 12.37
N LYS A 134 1.06 6.77 13.28
CA LYS A 134 2.50 6.86 12.99
C LYS A 134 3.15 5.48 13.06
N CYS A 135 4.37 5.34 12.57
CA CYS A 135 5.09 4.07 12.66
C CYS A 135 5.32 3.65 14.11
N ALA A 136 5.33 2.34 14.37
CA ALA A 136 5.49 1.78 15.70
C ALA A 136 6.87 2.01 16.32
N CYS A 137 7.84 2.53 15.54
CA CYS A 137 9.19 2.85 16.01
C CYS A 137 9.34 4.31 16.46
N MET A 138 8.23 5.01 16.65
CA MET A 138 8.23 6.39 17.15
C MET A 138 8.08 6.40 18.67
N ASP A 139 8.90 7.18 19.37
CA ASP A 139 8.72 7.41 20.80
C ASP A 139 7.69 8.51 21.10
N GLY A 140 7.42 8.74 22.39
CA GLY A 140 6.46 9.76 22.83
C GLY A 140 6.86 11.20 22.50
N GLN A 141 8.13 11.46 22.15
CA GLN A 141 8.62 12.77 21.72
C GLN A 141 8.62 12.90 20.18
N GLY A 142 8.22 11.85 19.47
CA GLY A 142 8.20 11.78 18.02
C GLY A 142 9.49 11.26 17.39
N ALA A 143 10.55 10.99 18.16
CA ALA A 143 11.82 10.54 17.61
C ALA A 143 11.77 9.06 17.18
N CYS A 144 12.59 8.72 16.19
CA CYS A 144 12.69 7.34 15.71
C CYS A 144 13.65 6.54 16.59
N THR A 145 13.14 5.51 17.27
CA THR A 145 13.91 4.65 18.18
C THR A 145 14.89 3.71 17.47
N ILE A 146 14.71 3.51 16.16
CA ILE A 146 15.58 2.69 15.31
C ILE A 146 16.28 3.52 14.23
N TYR A 147 16.60 4.79 14.48
CA TYR A 147 17.12 5.71 13.44
C TYR A 147 18.30 5.12 12.63
N GLN A 148 19.22 4.43 13.32
CA GLN A 148 20.38 3.77 12.70
C GLN A 148 20.05 2.44 12.02
N HIS A 149 18.88 1.87 12.26
CA HIS A 149 18.42 0.62 11.63
C HIS A 149 17.16 0.83 10.79
N ARG A 150 16.86 2.08 10.44
CA ARG A 150 15.69 2.47 9.65
C ARG A 150 15.53 1.55 8.43
N PRO A 151 14.28 1.18 8.07
CA PRO A 151 14.00 0.41 6.88
C PRO A 151 14.65 1.02 5.64
N ALA A 152 14.97 0.19 4.64
CA ALA A 152 15.60 0.67 3.39
C ALA A 152 14.82 1.85 2.79
N THR A 153 13.49 1.74 2.72
CA THR A 153 12.59 2.81 2.26
C THR A 153 12.74 4.11 3.05
N CYS A 154 12.92 4.05 4.37
CA CYS A 154 13.09 5.24 5.20
C CYS A 154 14.48 5.87 5.04
N ARG A 155 15.50 5.07 4.70
CA ARG A 155 16.87 5.53 4.46
C ARG A 155 17.01 6.28 3.16
N THR A 156 16.32 5.82 2.11
CA THR A 156 16.38 6.44 0.77
C THR A 156 15.40 7.61 0.59
N TYR A 157 14.53 7.83 1.57
CA TYR A 157 13.46 8.81 1.45
C TYR A 157 13.92 10.22 1.81
N ASP A 158 13.77 11.13 0.85
CA ASP A 158 13.94 12.58 1.05
C ASP A 158 12.57 13.25 1.11
N CYS A 159 12.30 13.99 2.19
CA CYS A 159 11.01 14.64 2.35
C CYS A 159 10.92 16.01 1.69
N ARG A 160 12.04 16.65 1.32
CA ARG A 160 12.12 18.08 0.94
C ARG A 160 11.26 18.44 -0.26
N GLU A 161 11.15 17.52 -1.21
CA GLU A 161 10.38 17.70 -2.44
C GLU A 161 8.99 17.02 -2.39
N ASP A 162 8.63 16.43 -1.25
CA ASP A 162 7.35 15.71 -1.12
C ASP A 162 6.23 16.65 -0.68
N ALA A 163 5.32 16.96 -1.61
CA ALA A 163 4.15 17.81 -1.39
C ALA A 163 3.17 17.29 -0.32
N ARG A 164 3.26 16.00 0.06
CA ARG A 164 2.49 15.43 1.18
C ARG A 164 3.07 15.87 2.53
N VAL A 165 4.36 16.25 2.55
CA VAL A 165 5.09 16.71 3.73
C VAL A 165 5.15 18.23 3.80
N TRP A 166 5.57 18.90 2.73
CA TRP A 166 5.81 20.34 2.69
C TRP A 166 5.03 21.02 1.56
N ILE A 167 4.48 22.21 1.84
CA ILE A 167 4.10 23.15 0.78
C ILE A 167 5.36 23.90 0.31
N ASP A 168 6.19 24.29 1.28
CA ASP A 168 7.47 24.95 1.06
C ASP A 168 8.44 24.50 2.15
N TYR A 169 9.46 23.72 1.78
CA TYR A 169 10.45 23.19 2.71
C TYR A 169 11.36 24.30 3.26
N GLU A 170 11.81 25.22 2.40
CA GLU A 170 12.75 26.28 2.76
C GLU A 170 12.10 27.28 3.72
N ALA A 171 10.84 27.64 3.46
CA ALA A 171 10.05 28.45 4.37
C ALA A 171 9.48 27.68 5.58
N ARG A 172 9.77 26.37 5.68
CA ARG A 172 9.30 25.45 6.73
C ARG A 172 7.77 25.44 6.87
N VAL A 173 7.06 25.53 5.76
CA VAL A 173 5.60 25.48 5.69
C VAL A 173 5.15 24.04 5.40
N PRO A 174 4.67 23.29 6.41
CA PRO A 174 4.20 21.93 6.20
C PRO A 174 2.90 21.91 5.41
N ALA A 175 2.66 20.82 4.67
CA ALA A 175 1.36 20.57 4.06
C ALA A 175 0.25 20.48 5.13
N PRO A 176 -1.06 20.57 4.81
CA PRO A 176 -2.12 20.34 5.80
C PRO A 176 -2.14 18.88 6.29
N LEU A 177 -2.38 18.60 7.57
CA LEU A 177 -2.47 17.21 8.08
C LEU A 177 -3.71 16.52 7.46
N PRO A 178 -3.54 15.39 6.73
CA PRO A 178 -4.67 14.62 6.24
C PRO A 178 -5.53 14.13 7.41
N ALA A 179 -6.86 14.13 7.21
CA ALA A 179 -7.81 13.72 8.25
C ALA A 179 -7.55 12.29 8.77
N SER A 180 -7.03 11.40 7.91
CA SER A 180 -6.72 10.01 8.23
C SER A 180 -5.55 9.81 9.21
N ILE A 181 -4.77 10.86 9.51
CA ILE A 181 -3.62 10.80 10.42
C ILE A 181 -3.72 11.83 11.56
N ARG A 182 -4.86 12.51 11.70
CA ARG A 182 -5.09 13.40 12.84
C ARG A 182 -5.31 12.52 14.08
N PRO A 183 -4.58 12.74 15.19
CA PRO A 183 -4.91 12.09 16.44
C PRO A 183 -6.34 12.48 16.83
N GLU A 184 -7.13 11.51 17.30
CA GLU A 184 -8.48 11.80 17.80
C GLU A 184 -8.38 12.82 18.95
N PRO A 185 -9.27 13.83 19.00
CA PRO A 185 -9.13 14.97 19.91
C PRO A 185 -9.14 14.65 21.42
N ASN A 186 -9.25 13.38 21.84
CA ASN A 186 -9.33 12.97 23.25
C ASN A 186 -8.39 11.79 23.64
N ALA A 187 -7.34 11.48 22.90
CA ALA A 187 -6.44 10.36 23.26
C ALA A 187 -5.42 10.65 24.39
N HIS A 188 -5.39 11.87 24.94
CA HIS A 188 -4.39 12.31 25.93
C HIS A 188 -4.90 12.45 27.37
N VAL A 189 -6.03 11.85 27.74
CA VAL A 189 -6.44 11.80 29.15
C VAL A 189 -6.35 10.37 29.67
N ALA A 190 -5.59 10.24 30.77
CA ALA A 190 -5.37 9.07 31.62
C ALA A 190 -4.25 8.11 31.20
N ARG A 191 -3.04 8.42 31.65
CA ARG A 191 -2.11 7.45 32.25
C ARG A 191 -1.08 8.16 33.13
N ASP A 192 -1.61 8.83 34.16
CA ASP A 192 -0.91 9.04 35.42
C ASP A 192 -1.71 8.27 36.49
N ASP A 193 -0.98 7.68 37.45
CA ASP A 193 -1.39 6.96 38.67
C ASP A 193 -1.75 5.45 38.57
N ASP A 194 -0.74 4.58 38.76
CA ASP A 194 -0.54 3.74 39.97
C ASP A 194 0.81 2.98 39.90
#